data_AF-A0A927WXW7-F1
#
_entry.id   AF-A0A927WXW7-F1
#
_cell.length_a   1.000
_cell.length_b   1.000
_cell.length_c   1.000
_cell.angle_alpha   90.00
_cell.angle_beta   90.00
_cell.angle_gamma   90.00
#
_symmetry.space_group_name_H-M   'P 1'
#
loop_
_entity.id
_entity.type
_entity.pdbx_description
1 polymer ?
#
loop_
_entity_poly.entity_id
_entity_poly.type
_entity_poly.pdbx_seq_one_letter_code
_entity_poly.pdbx_strand_id
1 'polypeptide(L)'
;MTDKNGSHTYQLRPNSKPIFLKRLICTGFDVVSLFLVFMALTYVITRTPLAAEYNRHVDSYKEIEKTVLEQVGNDLVKARERLSTDQAYRDEMFAANLHGYLLKALAAAIAEAVLFLIIPLSDPARGTIGRRLTGIALFDESRQSYARWYQVLGRFVFIFVFESMTLYLWTGILTFLLVPVLRLIMVMLNRKDKTLCDYRTFTMLIEKTSYSSIH
;
A
#
# COMPACT_ATOMS: atom_id res chain seq x y z
N MET A 1 38.40 20.98 14.52
CA MET A 1 37.84 22.34 14.53
C MET A 1 36.35 22.24 14.71
N THR A 2 35.88 22.59 15.90
CA THR A 2 34.47 22.60 16.32
C THR A 2 33.84 23.92 15.92
N ASP A 3 32.77 23.86 15.11
CA ASP A 3 31.96 25.03 14.79
C ASP A 3 31.11 25.40 16.02
N LYS A 4 31.04 26.69 16.33
CA LYS A 4 30.40 27.23 17.56
C LYS A 4 28.88 27.12 17.57
N ASN A 5 28.28 26.56 16.53
CA ASN A 5 26.83 26.46 16.37
C ASN A 5 26.23 25.07 16.59
N GLY A 6 26.95 24.12 17.18
CA GLY A 6 26.38 22.82 17.58
C GLY A 6 25.72 22.02 16.45
N SER A 7 25.90 22.43 15.19
CA SER A 7 25.41 21.69 14.03
C SER A 7 26.42 20.61 13.75
N HIS A 8 26.06 19.37 14.08
CA HIS A 8 26.74 18.21 13.54
C HIS A 8 26.58 18.21 12.02
N THR A 9 27.56 18.77 11.32
CA THR A 9 27.73 18.57 9.88
C THR A 9 28.18 17.13 9.69
N TYR A 10 27.22 16.24 9.48
CA TYR A 10 27.51 14.89 9.00
C TYR A 10 28.18 15.02 7.63
N GLN A 11 29.50 14.83 7.58
CA GLN A 11 30.20 14.66 6.32
C GLN A 11 29.58 13.46 5.60
N LEU A 12 28.86 13.73 4.51
CA LEU A 12 28.37 12.71 3.58
C LEU A 12 29.60 11.94 3.09
N ARG A 13 29.80 10.72 3.60
CA ARG A 13 30.83 9.81 3.05
C ARG A 13 30.61 9.70 1.54
N PRO A 14 31.70 9.69 0.73
CA PRO A 14 31.58 9.50 -0.71
C PRO A 14 30.79 8.20 -0.98
N ASN A 15 29.69 8.38 -1.69
CA ASN A 15 28.64 7.39 -1.86
C ASN A 15 29.07 6.34 -2.90
N SER A 16 29.87 5.36 -2.47
CA SER A 16 30.44 4.34 -3.36
C SER A 16 29.50 3.16 -3.67
N LYS A 17 28.30 3.12 -3.08
CA LYS A 17 27.23 2.19 -3.49
C LYS A 17 26.25 2.94 -4.38
N PRO A 18 25.77 2.35 -5.50
CA PRO A 18 24.78 3.01 -6.34
C PRO A 18 23.55 3.30 -5.47
N ILE A 19 23.25 4.60 -5.29
CA ILE A 19 22.10 5.12 -4.56
C ILE A 19 20.81 4.37 -4.94
N PHE A 20 20.73 3.98 -6.20
CA PHE A 20 19.74 3.09 -6.78
C PHE A 20 19.52 1.79 -5.98
N LEU A 21 20.58 1.01 -5.71
CA LEU A 21 20.46 -0.29 -5.04
C LEU A 21 19.93 -0.12 -3.62
N LYS A 22 20.36 0.96 -2.94
CA LYS A 22 19.87 1.30 -1.60
C LYS A 22 18.37 1.62 -1.59
N ARG A 23 17.87 2.36 -2.58
CA ARG A 23 16.43 2.64 -2.76
C ARG A 23 15.62 1.39 -3.03
N LEU A 24 16.13 0.56 -3.92
CA LEU A 24 15.49 -0.69 -4.28
C LEU A 24 15.32 -1.56 -3.03
N ILE A 25 16.38 -1.68 -2.23
CA ILE A 25 16.36 -2.44 -0.98
C ILE A 25 15.38 -1.83 0.03
N CYS A 26 15.45 -0.52 0.30
CA CYS A 26 14.52 0.17 1.21
C CYS A 26 13.06 -0.03 0.80
N THR A 27 12.75 0.28 -0.46
CA THR A 27 11.39 0.20 -1.00
C THR A 27 10.92 -1.26 -1.03
N GLY A 28 11.82 -2.19 -1.35
CA GLY A 28 11.55 -3.63 -1.30
C GLY A 28 11.15 -4.08 0.10
N PHE A 29 11.87 -3.64 1.14
CA PHE A 29 11.49 -3.92 2.53
C PHE A 29 10.12 -3.34 2.89
N ASP A 30 9.81 -2.11 2.47
CA ASP A 30 8.49 -1.51 2.72
C ASP A 30 7.37 -2.30 2.03
N VAL A 31 7.57 -2.73 0.78
CA VAL A 31 6.61 -3.53 0.01
C VAL A 31 6.41 -4.92 0.62
N VAL A 32 7.50 -5.61 0.97
CA VAL A 32 7.42 -6.93 1.61
C VAL A 32 6.74 -6.84 2.97
N SER A 33 7.07 -5.82 3.77
CA SER A 33 6.43 -5.59 5.07
C SER A 33 4.93 -5.33 4.91
N LEU A 34 4.53 -4.52 3.92
CA LEU A 34 3.13 -4.28 3.58
C LEU A 34 2.41 -5.57 3.21
N PHE A 35 3.02 -6.38 2.36
CA PHE A 35 2.44 -7.66 1.95
C PHE A 35 2.26 -8.62 3.14
N LEU A 36 3.27 -8.76 4.00
CA LEU A 36 3.20 -9.64 5.17
C LEU A 36 2.13 -9.20 6.18
N VAL A 37 2.07 -7.89 6.48
CA VAL A 37 1.05 -7.33 7.37
C VAL A 37 -0.35 -7.48 6.78
N PHE A 38 -0.51 -7.22 5.48
CA PHE A 38 -1.78 -7.44 4.77
C PHE A 38 -2.24 -8.90 4.82
N MET A 39 -1.33 -9.85 4.56
CA MET A 39 -1.64 -11.28 4.61
C MET A 39 -2.04 -11.72 6.02
N ALA A 40 -1.30 -11.26 7.03
CA ALA A 40 -1.61 -11.54 8.44
C ALA A 40 -2.98 -10.98 8.84
N LEU A 41 -3.28 -9.72 8.48
CA LEU A 41 -4.58 -9.10 8.76
C LEU A 41 -5.72 -9.79 8.03
N THR A 42 -5.53 -10.15 6.76
CA THR A 42 -6.53 -10.91 5.99
C THR A 42 -6.81 -12.26 6.64
N TYR A 43 -5.77 -12.97 7.11
CA TYR A 43 -5.93 -14.22 7.83
C TYR A 43 -6.70 -14.06 9.15
N VAL A 44 -6.43 -13.00 9.90
CA VAL A 44 -7.16 -12.70 11.15
C VAL A 44 -8.61 -12.35 10.84
N ILE A 45 -8.86 -11.43 9.91
CA ILE A 45 -10.19 -10.92 9.56
C ILE A 45 -11.09 -12.05 9.04
N THR A 46 -10.57 -12.96 8.21
CA THR A 46 -11.34 -14.10 7.68
C THR A 46 -11.77 -15.12 8.76
N ARG A 47 -11.21 -15.03 9.97
CA ARG A 47 -11.59 -15.85 11.14
C ARG A 47 -12.50 -15.11 12.13
N THR A 48 -12.82 -13.85 11.86
CA THR A 48 -13.71 -13.06 12.72
C THR A 48 -15.18 -13.20 12.30
N PRO A 49 -16.15 -12.84 13.16
CA PRO A 49 -17.56 -12.78 12.80
C PRO A 49 -17.86 -11.86 11.61
N LEU A 50 -16.98 -10.88 11.31
CA LEU A 50 -17.08 -10.02 10.12
C LEU A 50 -17.05 -10.84 8.82
N ALA A 51 -16.38 -11.99 8.81
CA ALA A 51 -16.30 -12.89 7.67
C ALA A 51 -17.42 -13.94 7.64
N ALA A 52 -18.30 -13.99 8.64
CA ALA A 52 -19.37 -14.98 8.69
C ALA A 52 -20.34 -14.84 7.49
N GLU A 53 -20.69 -13.61 7.12
CA GLU A 53 -21.57 -13.34 5.97
C GLU A 53 -20.90 -13.74 4.65
N TYR A 54 -19.61 -13.41 4.50
CA TYR A 54 -18.80 -13.86 3.37
C TYR A 54 -18.80 -15.38 3.25
N ASN A 55 -18.51 -16.09 4.35
CA ASN A 55 -18.46 -17.55 4.37
C ASN A 55 -19.83 -18.16 4.04
N ARG A 56 -20.94 -17.57 4.52
CA ARG A 56 -22.29 -18.00 4.20
C ARG A 56 -22.57 -17.95 2.69
N HIS A 57 -22.26 -16.83 2.04
CA HIS A 57 -22.43 -16.70 0.58
C HIS A 57 -21.52 -17.68 -0.18
N VAL A 58 -20.29 -17.90 0.31
CA VAL A 58 -19.36 -18.86 -0.29
C VAL A 58 -19.88 -20.29 -0.22
N ASP A 59 -20.42 -20.69 0.91
CA ASP A 59 -20.98 -22.03 1.08
C ASP A 59 -22.24 -22.20 0.23
N SER A 60 -23.10 -21.17 0.16
CA SER A 60 -24.33 -21.15 -0.64
C SER A 60 -24.06 -21.34 -2.14
N TYR A 61 -23.21 -20.52 -2.77
CA TYR A 61 -22.99 -20.67 -4.21
C TYR A 61 -22.24 -21.97 -4.56
N LYS A 62 -21.39 -22.49 -3.66
CA LYS A 62 -20.71 -23.79 -3.83
C LYS A 62 -21.68 -24.97 -3.76
N GLU A 63 -22.72 -24.87 -2.94
CA GLU A 63 -23.78 -25.88 -2.87
C GLU A 63 -24.60 -25.90 -4.17
N ILE A 64 -24.91 -24.72 -4.73
CA ILE A 64 -25.55 -24.60 -6.04
C ILE A 64 -24.65 -25.20 -7.14
N GLU A 65 -23.36 -24.85 -7.15
CA GLU A 65 -22.37 -25.39 -8.07
C GLU A 65 -22.31 -26.93 -8.01
N LYS A 66 -22.25 -27.48 -6.80
CA LYS A 66 -22.25 -28.93 -6.57
C LYS A 66 -23.53 -29.59 -7.11
N THR A 67 -24.70 -29.01 -6.82
CA THR A 67 -25.99 -29.53 -7.29
C THR A 67 -26.07 -29.55 -8.81
N VAL A 68 -25.59 -28.50 -9.48
CA VAL A 68 -25.54 -28.43 -10.94
C VAL A 68 -24.58 -29.48 -11.50
N LEU A 69 -23.39 -29.67 -10.90
CA LEU A 69 -22.42 -30.67 -11.33
C LEU A 69 -22.97 -32.11 -11.22
N GLU A 70 -23.69 -32.41 -10.13
CA GLU A 70 -24.35 -33.71 -9.93
C GLU A 70 -25.44 -33.98 -10.96
N GLN A 71 -26.28 -32.98 -11.28
CA GLN A 71 -27.34 -33.11 -12.28
C GLN A 71 -26.82 -33.30 -13.71
N VAL A 72 -25.67 -32.71 -14.01
CA VAL A 72 -25.13 -32.61 -15.37
C VAL A 72 -24.04 -33.68 -15.62
N GLY A 73 -23.72 -34.50 -14.60
CA GLY A 73 -22.84 -35.67 -14.74
C GLY A 73 -21.39 -35.31 -15.04
N ASN A 74 -20.85 -34.29 -14.37
CA ASN A 74 -19.48 -33.76 -14.55
C ASN A 74 -19.17 -33.16 -15.94
N ASP A 75 -20.17 -32.92 -16.80
CA ASP A 75 -19.98 -32.14 -18.03
C ASP A 75 -19.83 -30.64 -17.67
N LEU A 76 -18.57 -30.21 -17.54
CA LEU A 76 -18.19 -28.86 -17.10
C LEU A 76 -18.71 -27.75 -18.03
N VAL A 77 -18.87 -28.04 -19.32
CA VAL A 77 -19.35 -27.04 -20.29
C VAL A 77 -20.82 -26.75 -20.03
N LYS A 78 -21.64 -27.80 -19.92
CA LYS A 78 -23.06 -27.65 -19.60
C LYS A 78 -23.29 -27.12 -18.18
N ALA A 79 -22.46 -27.52 -17.21
CA ALA A 79 -22.51 -26.99 -15.86
C ALA A 79 -22.27 -25.47 -15.86
N ARG A 80 -21.28 -25.00 -16.61
CA ARG A 80 -20.97 -23.56 -16.75
C ARG A 80 -22.10 -22.78 -17.42
N GLU A 81 -22.74 -23.33 -18.45
CA GLU A 81 -23.90 -22.71 -19.11
C GLU A 81 -25.10 -22.59 -18.16
N ARG A 82 -25.34 -23.62 -17.33
CA ARG A 82 -26.40 -23.57 -16.32
C ARG A 82 -26.11 -22.55 -15.23
N LEU A 83 -24.90 -22.55 -14.68
CA LEU A 83 -24.51 -21.61 -13.63
C LEU A 83 -24.49 -20.16 -14.14
N SER A 84 -24.17 -19.91 -15.40
CA SER A 84 -24.19 -18.56 -15.97
C SER A 84 -25.60 -18.00 -16.18
N THR A 85 -26.61 -18.86 -16.23
CA THR A 85 -28.02 -18.49 -16.39
C THR A 85 -28.82 -18.55 -15.08
N ASP A 86 -28.30 -19.24 -14.06
CA ASP A 86 -28.90 -19.31 -12.73
C ASP A 86 -28.74 -17.98 -11.97
N GLN A 87 -29.87 -17.34 -11.68
CA GLN A 87 -29.89 -16.05 -11.00
C GLN A 87 -29.43 -16.15 -9.54
N ALA A 88 -29.83 -17.20 -8.82
CA ALA A 88 -29.46 -17.38 -7.41
C ALA A 88 -27.95 -17.60 -7.27
N TYR A 89 -27.36 -18.43 -8.13
CA TYR A 89 -25.91 -18.61 -8.18
C TYR A 89 -25.18 -17.28 -8.41
N ARG A 90 -25.64 -16.48 -9.38
CA ARG A 90 -25.01 -15.20 -9.72
C ARG A 90 -25.08 -14.20 -8.57
N ASP A 91 -26.23 -14.12 -7.90
CA ASP A 91 -26.43 -13.18 -6.79
C ASP A 91 -25.58 -13.57 -5.57
N GLU A 92 -25.53 -14.85 -5.23
CA GLU A 92 -24.68 -15.38 -4.15
C GLU A 92 -23.19 -15.22 -4.46
N MET A 93 -22.77 -15.53 -5.69
CA MET A 93 -21.38 -15.34 -6.13
C MET A 93 -20.99 -13.86 -6.11
N PHE A 94 -21.89 -12.97 -6.53
CA PHE A 94 -21.66 -11.52 -6.46
C PHE A 94 -21.54 -11.05 -5.02
N ALA A 95 -22.45 -11.47 -4.12
CA ALA A 95 -22.41 -11.12 -2.71
C ALA A 95 -21.13 -11.63 -2.03
N ALA A 96 -20.72 -12.87 -2.30
CA ALA A 96 -19.45 -13.42 -1.82
C ALA A 96 -18.25 -12.60 -2.31
N ASN A 97 -18.22 -12.23 -3.60
CA ASN A 97 -17.15 -11.41 -4.16
C ASN A 97 -17.11 -10.01 -3.54
N LEU A 98 -18.27 -9.39 -3.33
CA LEU A 98 -18.38 -8.07 -2.73
C LEU A 98 -17.93 -8.08 -1.26
N HIS A 99 -18.40 -9.03 -0.45
CA HIS A 99 -17.96 -9.14 0.94
C HIS A 99 -16.48 -9.50 1.04
N GLY A 100 -16.00 -10.44 0.21
CA GLY A 100 -14.60 -10.79 0.12
C GLY A 100 -13.71 -9.60 -0.28
N TYR A 101 -14.22 -8.72 -1.14
CA TYR A 101 -13.59 -7.44 -1.46
C TYR A 101 -13.51 -6.53 -0.23
N LEU A 102 -14.63 -6.26 0.43
CA LEU A 102 -14.69 -5.34 1.56
C LEU A 102 -13.75 -5.77 2.70
N LEU A 103 -13.67 -7.07 2.98
CA LEU A 103 -12.77 -7.62 4.00
C LEU A 103 -11.29 -7.42 3.63
N LYS A 104 -10.93 -7.65 2.36
CA LYS A 104 -9.56 -7.41 1.87
C LYS A 104 -9.22 -5.92 1.85
N ALA A 105 -10.15 -5.07 1.44
CA ALA A 105 -9.98 -3.62 1.43
C ALA A 105 -9.76 -3.09 2.86
N LEU A 106 -10.51 -3.60 3.84
CA LEU A 106 -10.32 -3.28 5.26
C LEU A 106 -8.94 -3.73 5.75
N ALA A 107 -8.53 -4.96 5.44
CA ALA A 107 -7.21 -5.49 5.82
C ALA A 107 -6.08 -4.62 5.28
N ALA A 108 -6.19 -4.21 4.02
CA ALA A 108 -5.21 -3.35 3.37
C ALA A 108 -5.20 -1.94 3.95
N ALA A 109 -6.37 -1.36 4.22
CA ALA A 109 -6.50 -0.06 4.86
C ALA A 109 -5.76 -0.01 6.21
N ILE A 110 -5.98 -1.04 7.03
CA ILE A 110 -5.31 -1.17 8.31
C ILE A 110 -3.80 -1.37 8.12
N ALA A 111 -3.38 -2.22 7.18
CA ALA A 111 -1.96 -2.43 6.88
C ALA A 111 -1.26 -1.13 6.45
N GLU A 112 -1.84 -0.39 5.52
CA GLU A 112 -1.30 0.88 5.05
C GLU A 112 -1.30 1.94 6.14
N ALA A 113 -2.36 2.02 6.95
CA ALA A 113 -2.42 2.96 8.08
C ALA A 113 -1.33 2.66 9.11
N VAL A 114 -1.14 1.40 9.48
CA VAL A 114 -0.07 1.02 10.42
C VAL A 114 1.30 1.38 9.85
N LEU A 115 1.59 0.96 8.61
CA LEU A 115 2.94 1.04 8.05
C LEU A 115 3.33 2.44 7.57
N PHE A 116 2.39 3.20 7.01
CA PHE A 116 2.67 4.47 6.36
C PHE A 116 2.13 5.69 7.08
N LEU A 117 1.33 5.50 8.13
CA LEU A 117 0.84 6.61 8.97
C LEU A 117 1.31 6.44 10.42
N ILE A 118 0.94 5.35 11.09
CA ILE A 118 1.21 5.17 12.52
C ILE A 118 2.71 5.05 12.78
N ILE A 119 3.41 4.16 12.07
CA ILE A 119 4.86 3.96 12.28
C ILE A 119 5.65 5.25 11.99
N PRO A 120 5.45 5.95 10.85
CA PRO A 120 6.17 7.20 10.60
C PRO A 120 5.80 8.32 11.56
N LEU A 121 4.55 8.42 12.03
CA LEU A 121 4.18 9.45 13.03
C LEU A 121 4.75 9.16 14.41
N SER A 122 4.97 7.88 14.74
CA SER A 122 5.57 7.45 16.01
C SER A 122 7.10 7.57 16.00
N ASP A 123 7.71 7.84 14.84
CA ASP A 123 9.14 8.01 14.69
C ASP A 123 9.52 9.50 14.75
N PRO A 124 10.42 9.94 15.65
CA PRO A 124 10.99 11.28 15.60
C PRO A 124 11.63 11.60 14.24
N ALA A 125 12.25 10.60 13.59
CA ALA A 125 12.86 10.75 12.27
C ALA A 125 11.86 10.59 11.11
N ARG A 126 10.62 10.21 11.40
CA ARG A 126 9.54 9.93 10.44
C ARG A 126 9.92 9.00 9.30
N GLY A 127 10.79 8.03 9.60
CA GLY A 127 11.27 7.06 8.63
C GLY A 127 10.25 5.96 8.36
N THR A 128 10.27 5.42 7.14
CA THR A 128 9.59 4.15 6.83
C THR A 128 10.32 2.96 7.44
N ILE A 129 9.69 1.77 7.42
CA ILE A 129 10.32 0.54 7.91
C ILE A 129 11.61 0.24 7.14
N GLY A 130 11.59 0.35 5.81
CA GLY A 130 12.75 0.12 4.97
C GLY A 130 13.91 1.04 5.34
N ARG A 131 13.61 2.32 5.60
CA ARG A 131 14.62 3.29 6.07
C ARG A 131 15.19 2.90 7.43
N ARG A 132 14.35 2.45 8.36
CA ARG A 132 14.77 2.01 9.70
C ARG A 132 15.64 0.75 9.64
N LEU A 133 15.24 -0.25 8.87
CA LEU A 133 15.95 -1.53 8.77
C LEU A 133 17.30 -1.38 8.08
N THR A 134 17.38 -0.54 7.05
CA THR A 134 18.63 -0.36 6.30
C THR A 134 19.55 0.68 6.92
N GLY A 135 19.02 1.58 7.76
CA GLY A 135 19.76 2.73 8.29
C GLY A 135 20.17 3.74 7.21
N ILE A 136 19.60 3.63 6.01
CA ILE A 136 19.99 4.46 4.87
C ILE A 136 19.10 5.68 4.81
N ALA A 137 19.67 6.86 5.08
CA ALA A 137 19.04 8.12 4.69
C ALA A 137 19.04 8.22 3.16
N LEU A 138 17.85 8.21 2.56
CA LEU A 138 17.67 8.33 1.12
C LEU A 138 17.69 9.81 0.65
N PHE A 139 17.76 10.76 1.58
CA PHE A 139 17.74 12.21 1.33
C PHE A 139 18.90 12.93 1.97
N ASP A 140 19.27 14.01 1.31
CA ASP A 140 19.91 15.15 1.95
C ASP A 140 18.85 15.94 2.75
N GLU A 141 18.93 15.85 4.08
CA GLU A 141 17.99 16.48 5.01
C GLU A 141 18.16 18.02 5.07
N SER A 142 19.21 18.57 4.45
CA SER A 142 19.58 19.99 4.58
C SER A 142 18.59 20.98 3.95
N ARG A 143 17.71 20.55 3.02
CA ARG A 143 16.78 21.43 2.29
C ARG A 143 15.29 21.10 2.48
N GLN A 144 14.95 20.30 3.48
CA GLN A 144 13.57 19.86 3.68
C GLN A 144 13.12 20.04 5.14
N SER A 145 11.84 20.32 5.31
CA SER A 145 11.21 20.34 6.63
C SER A 145 10.26 19.16 6.77
N TYR A 146 10.14 18.63 7.99
CA TYR A 146 9.13 17.64 8.30
C TYR A 146 7.74 18.24 8.03
N ALA A 147 6.92 17.51 7.26
CA ALA A 147 5.55 17.92 7.02
C ALA A 147 4.79 18.02 8.35
N ARG A 148 3.80 18.90 8.50
CA ARG A 148 3.00 18.90 9.74
C ARG A 148 2.13 17.63 9.80
N TRP A 149 1.75 17.18 11.00
CA TRP A 149 1.01 15.92 11.18
C TRP A 149 -0.27 15.85 10.32
N TYR A 150 -0.99 16.97 10.17
CA TYR A 150 -2.19 17.05 9.34
C TYR A 150 -1.90 16.96 7.83
N GLN A 151 -0.71 17.38 7.38
CA GLN A 151 -0.28 17.22 5.99
C GLN A 151 0.02 15.75 5.68
N VAL A 152 0.65 15.05 6.62
CA VAL A 152 0.90 13.60 6.51
C VAL A 152 -0.44 12.86 6.47
N LEU A 153 -1.37 13.20 7.36
CA LEU A 153 -2.72 12.63 7.39
C LEU A 153 -3.48 12.92 6.08
N GLY A 154 -3.49 14.16 5.60
CA GLY A 154 -4.17 14.52 4.35
C GLY A 154 -3.59 13.80 3.12
N ARG A 155 -2.25 13.69 3.04
CA ARG A 155 -1.58 12.91 1.98
C ARG A 155 -1.91 11.42 2.09
N PHE A 156 -1.94 10.87 3.31
CA PHE A 156 -2.33 9.49 3.55
C PHE A 156 -3.77 9.22 3.10
N VAL A 157 -4.73 10.05 3.51
CA VAL A 157 -6.15 9.91 3.12
C VAL A 157 -6.33 10.04 1.61
N PHE A 158 -5.69 11.02 0.98
CA PHE A 158 -5.75 11.20 -0.48
C PHE A 158 -5.24 9.94 -1.19
N ILE A 159 -4.07 9.45 -0.79
CA ILE A 159 -3.47 8.28 -1.42
C ILE A 159 -4.30 7.03 -1.13
N PHE A 160 -4.79 6.85 0.09
CA PHE A 160 -5.64 5.73 0.47
C PHE A 160 -6.94 5.68 -0.36
N VAL A 161 -7.62 6.82 -0.52
CA VAL A 161 -8.86 6.87 -1.32
C VAL A 161 -8.57 6.59 -2.80
N PHE A 162 -7.59 7.26 -3.40
CA PHE A 162 -7.32 7.11 -4.83
C PHE A 162 -6.66 5.78 -5.20
N GLU A 163 -5.70 5.32 -4.39
CA GLU A 163 -4.89 4.15 -4.70
C GLU A 163 -5.57 2.86 -4.25
N SER A 164 -6.25 2.88 -3.09
CA SER A 164 -6.79 1.67 -2.47
C SER A 164 -8.27 1.45 -2.78
N MET A 165 -9.09 2.51 -2.95
CA MET A 165 -10.49 2.33 -3.38
C MET A 165 -10.64 2.29 -4.90
N THR A 166 -10.12 3.29 -5.62
CA THR A 166 -10.34 3.40 -7.08
C THR A 166 -9.66 2.27 -7.84
N LEU A 167 -8.38 2.01 -7.58
CA LEU A 167 -7.62 1.06 -8.37
C LEU A 167 -8.07 -0.39 -8.14
N TYR A 168 -8.55 -0.70 -6.92
CA TYR A 168 -9.11 -2.01 -6.57
C TYR A 168 -10.50 -2.25 -7.16
N LEU A 169 -11.35 -1.22 -7.27
CA LEU A 169 -12.61 -1.31 -8.01
C LEU A 169 -12.40 -1.67 -9.48
N TRP A 170 -11.30 -1.19 -10.07
CA TRP A 170 -11.01 -1.40 -11.50
C TRP A 170 -10.23 -2.67 -11.81
N THR A 171 -9.32 -3.09 -10.93
CA THR A 171 -8.38 -4.20 -11.22
C THR A 171 -8.43 -5.34 -10.21
N GLY A 172 -9.26 -5.24 -9.16
CA GLY A 172 -9.44 -6.28 -8.16
C GLY A 172 -8.14 -6.65 -7.45
N ILE A 173 -7.89 -7.95 -7.27
CA ILE A 173 -6.72 -8.43 -6.51
C ILE A 173 -5.38 -8.04 -7.15
N LEU A 174 -5.36 -7.78 -8.46
CA LEU A 174 -4.16 -7.38 -9.19
C LEU A 174 -3.62 -6.04 -8.69
N THR A 175 -4.47 -5.18 -8.12
CA THR A 175 -4.04 -3.90 -7.56
C THR A 175 -2.96 -4.06 -6.50
N PHE A 176 -3.07 -5.07 -5.62
CA PHE A 176 -2.07 -5.30 -4.56
C PHE A 176 -0.71 -5.72 -5.09
N LEU A 177 -0.65 -6.28 -6.31
CA LEU A 177 0.61 -6.64 -6.95
C LEU A 177 1.13 -5.48 -7.81
N LEU A 178 0.24 -4.85 -8.56
CA LEU A 178 0.55 -3.87 -9.60
C LEU A 178 0.93 -2.52 -8.99
N VAL A 179 0.27 -2.09 -7.91
CA VAL A 179 0.57 -0.81 -7.25
C VAL A 179 1.97 -0.78 -6.64
N PRO A 180 2.42 -1.77 -5.84
CA PRO A 180 3.79 -1.79 -5.35
C PRO A 180 4.84 -1.83 -6.47
N VAL A 181 4.56 -2.54 -7.56
CA VAL A 181 5.44 -2.60 -8.73
C VAL A 181 5.50 -1.24 -9.44
N LEU A 182 4.36 -0.57 -9.64
CA LEU A 182 4.33 0.79 -10.19
C LEU A 182 5.06 1.79 -9.28
N ARG A 183 4.90 1.67 -7.95
CA ARG A 183 5.65 2.48 -6.98
C ARG A 183 7.15 2.21 -7.13
N LEU A 184 7.58 0.96 -7.27
CA LEU A 184 8.97 0.60 -7.52
C LEU A 184 9.51 1.24 -8.81
N ILE A 185 8.77 1.10 -9.92
CA ILE A 185 9.12 1.69 -11.22
C ILE A 185 9.21 3.21 -11.11
N MET A 186 8.24 3.87 -10.47
CA MET A 186 8.26 5.32 -10.26
C MET A 186 9.50 5.76 -9.45
N VAL A 187 9.88 5.00 -8.42
CA VAL A 187 11.11 5.26 -7.65
C VAL A 187 12.36 5.06 -8.51
N MET A 188 12.37 4.08 -9.41
CA MET A 188 13.47 3.85 -10.35
C MET A 188 13.60 4.98 -11.39
N LEU A 189 12.48 5.52 -11.87
CA LEU A 189 12.46 6.59 -12.86
C LEU A 189 12.68 7.99 -12.25
N ASN A 190 12.44 8.15 -10.95
CA ASN A 190 12.54 9.45 -10.29
C ASN A 190 14.01 9.87 -10.08
N ARG A 191 14.45 10.85 -10.89
CA ARG A 191 15.80 11.45 -10.80
C ARG A 191 16.01 12.33 -9.57
N LYS A 192 14.95 12.75 -8.86
CA LYS A 192 15.03 13.66 -7.69
C LYS A 192 15.35 12.96 -6.38
N ASP A 193 15.86 11.74 -6.48
CA ASP A 193 16.29 10.95 -5.34
C ASP A 193 15.21 10.54 -4.32
N LYS A 194 13.93 10.80 -4.62
CA LYS A 194 12.76 10.65 -3.73
C LYS A 194 12.00 9.34 -3.90
N THR A 195 11.75 8.63 -2.80
CA THR A 195 10.73 7.57 -2.81
C THR A 195 9.35 8.17 -2.62
N LEU A 196 8.32 7.45 -3.09
CA LEU A 196 6.93 7.89 -2.98
C LEU A 196 6.49 8.02 -1.51
N CYS A 197 7.04 7.18 -0.62
CA CYS A 197 6.79 7.23 0.81
C CYS A 197 7.39 8.49 1.45
N ASP A 198 8.52 9.00 0.95
CA ASP A 198 9.14 10.21 1.46
C ASP A 198 8.38 11.47 1.09
N TYR A 199 7.68 11.47 -0.05
CA TYR A 199 6.73 12.53 -0.38
C TYR A 199 5.55 12.61 0.60
N ARG A 200 5.27 11.56 1.40
CA ARG A 200 4.22 11.61 2.42
C ARG A 200 4.68 12.35 3.67
N THR A 201 5.96 12.22 4.04
CA THR A 201 6.50 12.71 5.33
C THR A 201 7.27 14.01 5.24
N PHE A 202 7.78 14.38 4.06
CA PHE A 202 8.58 15.60 3.87
C PHE A 202 7.90 16.64 2.97
N THR A 203 8.11 17.92 3.29
CA THR A 203 7.72 19.06 2.45
C THR A 203 8.99 19.79 2.02
N MET A 204 9.10 20.14 0.73
CA MET A 204 10.17 21.02 0.28
C MET A 204 10.01 22.39 0.94
N LEU A 205 11.08 22.87 1.56
CA LEU A 205 11.14 24.26 2.01
C LEU A 205 11.15 25.15 0.76
N ILE A 206 10.12 25.98 0.60
CA ILE A 206 10.17 27.08 -0.36
C ILE A 206 10.98 28.17 0.35
N GLU A 207 12.24 28.34 -0.05
CA GLU A 207 13.06 29.44 0.46
C GLU A 207 12.39 30.78 0.12
N LYS A 208 12.13 31.61 1.14
CA LYS A 208 11.50 32.94 1.00
C LYS A 208 12.23 33.86 0.00
N THR A 209 13.53 33.61 -0.22
CA THR A 209 14.39 34.36 -1.13
C THR A 209 14.03 34.24 -2.61
N SER A 210 13.23 33.22 -3.00
CA SER A 210 12.79 33.08 -4.40
C SER A 210 11.58 33.97 -4.77
N TYR A 211 11.01 34.71 -3.81
CA TYR A 211 9.89 35.63 -4.06
C TYR A 211 10.28 37.12 -4.00
N SER A 212 11.54 37.45 -3.70
CA SER A 212 11.99 38.85 -3.53
C SER A 212 12.70 39.45 -4.74
N SER A 213 12.59 38.86 -5.94
CA SER A 213 13.15 39.43 -7.17
C SER A 213 12.10 39.73 -8.24
N ILE A 214 10.84 39.85 -7.86
CA ILE A 214 9.78 40.42 -8.70
C ILE A 214 9.17 41.58 -7.91
N HIS A 215 9.93 42.66 -7.75
CA HIS A 215 9.44 44.03 -7.63
C HIS A 215 10.61 45.00 -7.85
#